data_AF-A0AAW0EAT7-F1
#
_entry.id   AF-A0AAW0EAT7-F1
#
_cell.length_a   1.000
_cell.length_b   1.000
_cell.length_c   1.000
_cell.angle_alpha   90.00
_cell.angle_beta   90.00
_cell.angle_gamma   90.00
#
_symmetry.space_group_name_H-M   'P 1'
#
loop_
_entity.id
_entity.type
_entity.pdbx_description
1 polymer ?
#
loop_
_entity_poly.entity_id
_entity_poly.type
_entity_poly.pdbx_seq_one_letter_code
_entity_poly.pdbx_strand_id
1 'polypeptide(L)'
;MFADDELVACIPPDALISHEAKVTGKILVGAFKRVLARSTEEGSRTIVHAVATPEPQSLHGQYITACRVAGQSEFLGRPEGIGFRTSLWEETIRALSKVEARVGEIVKAH
;
A
#
# COMPACT_ATOMS: atom_id res chain seq x y z
N MET A 1 4.14 -1.27 -15.92
CA MET A 1 3.60 -0.01 -15.36
C MET A 1 2.12 -0.12 -15.59
N PHE A 2 1.34 -0.30 -14.52
CA PHE A 2 -0.11 -0.48 -14.65
C PHE A 2 -0.71 0.76 -15.35
N ALA A 3 -1.66 0.53 -16.25
CA ALA A 3 -2.25 1.54 -17.10
C ALA A 3 -2.73 2.77 -16.31
N ASP A 4 -2.64 3.95 -16.94
CA ASP A 4 -3.08 5.25 -16.40
C ASP A 4 -4.59 5.31 -16.05
N ASP A 5 -5.37 4.29 -16.43
CA ASP A 5 -6.80 4.16 -16.14
C ASP A 5 -7.13 3.38 -14.85
N GLU A 6 -6.16 2.71 -14.20
CA GLU A 6 -6.39 1.93 -12.98
C GLU A 6 -5.86 2.68 -11.74
N LEU A 7 -6.74 3.10 -10.82
CA LEU A 7 -6.34 3.86 -9.62
C LEU A 7 -5.59 2.95 -8.63
N VAL A 8 -4.27 3.14 -8.52
CA VAL A 8 -3.43 2.47 -7.54
C VAL A 8 -2.94 3.50 -6.53
N ALA A 9 -3.45 3.43 -5.30
CA ALA A 9 -3.01 4.26 -4.18
C ALA A 9 -2.38 3.37 -3.09
N CYS A 10 -1.22 3.78 -2.60
CA CYS A 10 -0.60 3.12 -1.46
C CYS A 10 -1.23 3.69 -0.17
N ILE A 11 -2.00 2.86 0.54
CA ILE A 11 -2.69 3.22 1.78
C ILE A 11 -1.98 2.48 2.92
N PRO A 12 -1.42 3.17 3.93
CA PRO A 12 -0.91 2.47 5.09
C PRO A 12 -2.04 1.74 5.80
N PRO A 13 -1.80 0.54 6.34
CA PRO A 13 -2.55 0.09 7.49
C PRO A 13 -2.16 1.05 8.62
N ASP A 14 -2.95 2.08 8.84
CA ASP A 14 -2.80 2.97 9.97
C ASP A 14 -2.96 2.15 11.26
N ALA A 15 -1.81 1.78 11.86
CA ALA A 15 -1.69 0.98 13.07
C ALA A 15 -2.67 -0.21 13.17
N LEU A 16 -2.81 -1.01 12.10
CA LEU A 16 -3.49 -2.30 12.23
C LEU A 16 -2.58 -3.27 12.99
N ILE A 17 -3.19 -3.86 14.01
CA ILE A 17 -2.57 -4.68 15.04
C ILE A 17 -1.84 -5.86 14.37
N SER A 18 -0.51 -5.77 14.25
CA SER A 18 0.30 -6.93 13.85
C SER A 18 0.35 -7.93 15.00
N HIS A 19 0.19 -9.21 14.66
CA HIS A 19 0.08 -10.32 15.61
C HIS A 19 1.44 -10.79 16.17
N GLU A 20 2.54 -10.17 15.75
CA GLU A 20 3.93 -10.59 15.98
C GLU A 20 4.59 -9.87 17.18
N ALA A 21 3.88 -9.72 18.31
CA ALA A 21 4.46 -9.16 19.53
C ALA A 21 4.60 -10.25 20.61
N LYS A 22 5.85 -10.51 21.04
CA LYS A 22 6.18 -11.46 22.13
C LYS A 22 5.29 -11.22 23.37
N VAL A 23 4.76 -12.32 23.91
CA VAL A 23 3.66 -12.38 24.90
C VAL A 23 3.85 -11.51 26.15
N THR A 24 5.09 -11.27 26.58
CA THR A 24 5.43 -10.53 27.81
C THR A 24 5.10 -9.03 27.75
N GLY A 25 4.96 -8.43 26.57
CA GLY A 25 4.65 -6.99 26.40
C GLY A 25 3.17 -6.65 26.25
N LYS A 26 2.25 -7.64 26.24
CA LYS A 26 0.87 -7.47 25.75
C LYS A 26 0.03 -6.41 26.48
N ILE A 27 0.20 -6.22 27.79
CA ILE A 27 -0.60 -5.26 28.56
C ILE A 27 -0.12 -3.82 28.30
N LEU A 28 1.19 -3.59 28.40
CA LEU A 28 1.78 -2.27 28.15
C LEU A 28 1.59 -1.87 26.69
N VAL A 29 1.86 -2.78 25.75
CA VAL A 29 1.61 -2.60 24.33
C VAL A 29 0.11 -2.43 24.05
N GLY A 30 -0.78 -3.12 24.77
CA GLY A 30 -2.24 -2.96 24.65
C GLY A 30 -2.75 -1.58 25.07
N ALA A 31 -2.24 -1.04 26.18
CA ALA A 31 -2.54 0.32 26.63
C ALA A 31 -1.98 1.37 25.66
N PHE A 32 -0.73 1.20 25.21
CA PHE A 32 -0.10 2.07 24.21
C PHE A 32 -0.83 2.03 22.87
N LYS A 33 -1.26 0.83 22.43
CA LYS A 33 -2.10 0.62 21.23
C LYS A 33 -3.43 1.35 21.33
N ARG A 34 -4.09 1.36 22.49
CA ARG A 34 -5.40 2.02 22.64
C ARG A 34 -5.31 3.54 22.60
N VAL A 35 -4.17 4.11 22.98
CA VAL A 35 -3.94 5.56 22.97
C VAL A 35 -3.42 6.05 21.62
N LEU A 36 -2.63 5.23 20.89
CA LEU A 36 -1.99 5.63 19.64
C LEU A 36 -2.69 5.13 18.38
N ALA A 37 -3.44 4.03 18.45
CA ALA A 37 -4.15 3.49 17.30
C ALA A 37 -5.38 4.35 17.00
N ARG A 38 -5.55 4.69 15.72
CA ARG A 38 -6.79 5.26 15.21
C ARG A 38 -7.89 4.20 15.21
N SER A 39 -9.14 4.64 15.25
CA SER A 39 -10.26 3.71 15.15
C SER A 39 -10.37 3.17 13.72
N THR A 40 -11.00 2.00 13.57
CA THR A 40 -11.24 1.39 12.25
C THR A 40 -12.06 2.30 11.34
N GLU A 41 -12.97 3.08 11.90
CA GLU A 41 -13.77 4.08 11.19
C GLU A 41 -12.93 5.24 10.65
N GLU A 42 -11.89 5.66 11.37
CA GLU A 42 -10.98 6.71 10.91
C GLU A 42 -10.06 6.21 9.78
N GLY A 43 -9.58 4.96 9.86
CA GLY A 43 -8.74 4.37 8.82
C GLY A 43 -9.50 4.09 7.52
N SER A 44 -10.72 3.54 7.63
CA SER A 44 -11.55 3.18 6.46
C SER A 44 -11.93 4.39 5.60
N ARG A 45 -12.06 5.59 6.19
CA ARG A 45 -12.30 6.83 5.45
C ARG A 45 -11.24 7.12 4.41
N THR A 46 -9.98 6.73 4.64
CA THR A 46 -8.90 6.94 3.65
C THR A 46 -9.14 6.12 2.38
N ILE A 47 -9.64 4.90 2.52
CA ILE A 47 -10.00 4.03 1.40
C ILE A 47 -11.21 4.61 0.65
N VAL A 48 -12.26 5.00 1.38
CA VAL A 48 -13.45 5.62 0.78
C VAL A 48 -13.08 6.92 0.07
N HIS A 49 -12.21 7.74 0.65
CA HIS A 49 -11.73 8.97 0.05
C HIS A 49 -10.94 8.73 -1.24
N ALA A 50 -10.08 7.70 -1.28
CA ALA A 50 -9.32 7.36 -2.48
C ALA A 50 -10.23 6.94 -3.65
N VAL A 51 -11.36 6.29 -3.36
CA VAL A 51 -12.31 5.83 -4.38
C VAL A 51 -13.32 6.91 -4.78
N ALA A 52 -13.83 7.69 -3.82
CA ALA A 52 -14.92 8.64 -4.02
C ALA A 52 -14.46 10.08 -4.34
N THR A 53 -13.16 10.30 -4.59
CA THR A 53 -12.66 11.62 -4.95
C THR A 53 -13.23 12.07 -6.32
N PRO A 54 -13.58 13.36 -6.48
CA PRO A 54 -14.00 13.88 -7.78
C PRO A 54 -12.88 13.89 -8.83
N GLU A 55 -11.61 13.84 -8.40
CA GLU A 55 -10.42 13.82 -9.27
C GLU A 55 -9.56 12.57 -9.03
N PRO A 56 -9.97 11.38 -9.51
CA PRO A 56 -9.28 10.12 -9.23
C PRO A 56 -7.85 10.09 -9.75
N GLN A 57 -7.57 10.75 -10.88
CA GLN A 57 -6.23 10.84 -11.47
C GLN A 57 -5.25 11.59 -10.58
N SER A 58 -5.72 12.55 -9.77
CA SER A 58 -4.85 13.31 -8.84
C SER A 58 -4.24 12.43 -7.74
N LEU A 59 -4.87 11.28 -7.46
CA LEU A 59 -4.49 10.34 -6.42
C LEU A 59 -3.74 9.12 -6.95
N HIS A 60 -3.71 8.92 -8.27
CA HIS A 60 -3.04 7.78 -8.88
C HIS A 60 -1.53 7.81 -8.62
N GLY A 61 -0.97 6.68 -8.20
CA GLY A 61 0.46 6.53 -7.90
C GLY A 61 0.93 7.29 -6.67
N GLN A 62 0.00 7.88 -5.90
CA GLN A 62 0.31 8.63 -4.68
C GLN A 62 0.14 7.76 -3.43
N TYR A 63 0.87 8.16 -2.38
CA TYR A 63 0.69 7.60 -1.05
C TYR A 63 -0.30 8.45 -0.28
N ILE A 64 -1.37 7.83 0.22
CA ILE A 64 -2.51 8.53 0.82
C ILE A 64 -2.66 8.07 2.26
N THR A 65 -2.72 9.02 3.19
CA THR A 65 -2.93 8.77 4.62
C THR A 65 -3.82 9.85 5.20
N ALA A 66 -4.74 9.47 6.10
CA ALA A 66 -5.67 10.42 6.72
C ALA A 66 -6.46 11.27 5.71
N CYS A 67 -6.92 10.65 4.62
CA CYS A 67 -7.61 11.31 3.51
C CYS A 67 -6.81 12.46 2.85
N ARG A 68 -5.48 12.37 2.84
CA ARG A 68 -4.58 13.35 2.21
C ARG A 68 -3.42 12.66 1.52
N VAL A 69 -2.93 13.26 0.44
CA VAL A 69 -1.66 12.84 -0.17
C VAL A 69 -0.52 13.18 0.81
N ALA A 70 0.27 12.18 1.16
CA ALA A 70 1.47 12.34 1.96
C ALA A 70 2.73 12.08 1.13
N GLY A 71 3.84 12.65 1.60
CA GLY A 71 5.14 12.44 0.97
C GLY A 71 5.49 10.95 0.97
N GLN A 72 5.79 10.44 -0.23
CA GLN A 72 6.37 9.12 -0.40
C GLN A 72 7.82 9.12 0.09
N SER A 73 8.37 7.93 0.32
CA SER A 73 9.81 7.80 0.59
C SER A 73 10.61 8.40 -0.58
N GLU A 74 11.52 9.32 -0.28
CA GLU A 74 12.39 9.96 -1.28
C GLU A 74 13.17 8.93 -2.10
N PHE A 75 13.52 7.80 -1.47
CA PHE A 75 14.20 6.68 -2.12
C PHE A 75 13.49 6.21 -3.39
N LEU A 76 12.15 6.15 -3.39
CA LEU A 76 11.36 5.67 -4.52
C LEU A 76 11.46 6.58 -5.76
N GLY A 77 11.85 7.84 -5.58
CA GLY A 77 12.09 8.79 -6.68
C GLY A 77 13.53 8.78 -7.20
N ARG A 78 14.46 8.16 -6.47
CA ARG A 78 15.87 8.07 -6.89
C ARG A 78 16.05 6.98 -7.96
N PRO A 79 17.08 7.06 -8.82
CA PRO A 79 17.35 6.04 -9.84
C PRO A 79 17.43 4.61 -9.26
N GLU A 80 18.01 4.47 -8.07
CA GLU A 80 18.11 3.20 -7.35
C GLU A 80 16.73 2.66 -6.95
N GLY A 81 15.83 3.53 -6.48
CA GLY A 81 14.46 3.14 -6.11
C GLY A 81 13.59 2.78 -7.30
N ILE A 82 13.79 3.46 -8.43
CA ILE A 82 13.12 3.11 -9.70
C ILE A 82 13.57 1.72 -10.14
N GLY A 83 14.89 1.45 -10.14
CA GLY A 83 15.43 0.13 -10.45
C GLY A 83 14.89 -0.94 -9.50
N PHE A 84 14.89 -0.66 -8.20
CA PHE A 84 14.34 -1.56 -7.18
C PHE A 84 12.87 -1.91 -7.44
N ARG A 85 12.00 -0.93 -7.71
CA ARG A 85 10.57 -1.17 -7.97
C ARG A 85 10.36 -2.02 -9.22
N THR A 86 11.13 -1.77 -10.28
CA THR A 86 11.07 -2.56 -11.51
C THR A 86 11.50 -4.00 -11.27
N SER A 87 12.64 -4.22 -10.61
CA SER A 87 13.13 -5.56 -10.28
C SER A 87 12.15 -6.32 -9.38
N LEU A 88 11.60 -5.65 -8.36
CA LEU A 88 10.62 -6.25 -7.46
C LEU A 88 9.34 -6.64 -8.20
N TRP A 89 8.87 -5.81 -9.13
CA TRP A 89 7.72 -6.13 -9.98
C TRP A 89 7.99 -7.36 -10.85
N GLU A 90 9.12 -7.40 -11.55
CA GLU A 90 9.50 -8.52 -12.41
C GLU A 90 9.66 -9.83 -11.63
N GLU A 91 10.29 -9.78 -10.45
CA GLU A 91 10.45 -10.94 -9.57
C GLU A 91 9.11 -11.47 -9.06
N THR A 92 8.19 -10.57 -8.71
CA THR A 92 6.84 -10.93 -8.25
C THR A 92 6.07 -11.64 -9.35
N ILE A 93 6.06 -11.07 -10.57
CA ILE A 93 5.39 -11.71 -11.71
C ILE A 93 6.05 -13.04 -12.06
N ARG A 94 7.39 -13.12 -12.04
CA ARG A 94 8.11 -14.38 -12.26
C ARG A 94 7.76 -15.44 -11.23
N ALA A 95 7.62 -15.08 -9.95
CA ALA A 95 7.27 -16.02 -8.89
C ALA A 95 5.82 -16.51 -9.05
N LEU A 96 4.87 -15.60 -9.29
CA LEU A 96 3.46 -15.94 -9.48
C LEU A 96 3.22 -16.77 -10.74
N SER A 97 3.95 -16.48 -11.82
CA SER A 97 3.82 -17.20 -13.10
C SER A 97 4.28 -18.67 -13.01
N LYS A 98 5.10 -19.02 -12.02
CA LYS A 98 5.47 -20.43 -11.74
C LYS A 98 4.32 -21.21 -11.12
N VAL A 99 3.41 -20.52 -10.43
CA VAL A 99 2.25 -21.13 -9.78
C VAL A 99 1.07 -21.16 -10.74
N GLU A 100 0.83 -20.06 -11.47
CA GLU A 100 -0.30 -19.90 -12.37
C GLU A 100 0.13 -19.20 -13.67
N ALA A 101 0.06 -19.91 -14.80
CA ALA A 101 0.53 -19.43 -16.10
C ALA A 101 -0.25 -18.20 -16.60
N ARG A 102 -1.54 -18.10 -16.25
CA ARG A 102 -2.42 -16.98 -16.65
C ARG A 102 -1.93 -15.62 -16.16
N VAL A 103 -1.15 -15.56 -15.08
CA VAL A 103 -0.60 -14.30 -14.57
C VAL A 103 0.28 -13.62 -15.62
N GLY A 104 1.12 -14.39 -16.32
CA GLY A 104 1.98 -13.84 -17.37
C GLY A 104 1.21 -13.37 -18.61
N GLU A 105 0.02 -13.93 -18.86
CA GLU A 105 -0.87 -13.50 -19.95
C GLU A 105 -1.54 -12.16 -19.61
N ILE A 106 -2.06 -12.02 -18.39
CA ILE A 106 -2.74 -10.79 -17.92
C ILE A 106 -1.79 -9.60 -17.96
N VAL A 107 -0.55 -9.80 -17.50
CA VAL A 107 0.48 -8.75 -17.46
C VAL A 107 0.94 -8.33 -18.85
N LYS A 108 0.80 -9.17 -19.89
CA LYS A 108 1.11 -8.80 -21.27
C LYS A 108 -0.05 -8.08 -21.98
N ALA A 109 -1.26 -8.25 -21.47
CA ALA A 109 -2.46 -7.66 -22.06
C ALA A 109 -2.67 -6.18 -21.64
N HIS A 110 -1.95 -5.71 -20.63
CA HIS A 110 -1.96 -4.35 -20.09
C HIS A 110 -0.54 -3.77 -20.07
#